data_AF-A0A7S1SHI5-F1
#
_entry.id   AF-A0A7S1SHI5-F1
#
_cell.length_a   1.000
_cell.length_b   1.000
_cell.length_c   1.000
_cell.angle_alpha   90.00
_cell.angle_beta   90.00
_cell.angle_gamma   90.00
#
_symmetry.space_group_name_H-M   'P 1'
#
loop_
_entity.id
_entity.type
_entity.pdbx_description
1 polymer ?
#
loop_
_entity_poly.entity_id
_entity_poly.type
_entity_poly.pdbx_seq_one_letter_code
_entity_poly.pdbx_strand_id
1 'polypeptide(L)'
;MVYTPTVGDACQQWGSLILRPQGLYISLNDAGKVAERVAEWPINDVMLAVVTDGERILGLGDLGAHGMGISVGKSMLYTVAAGVPPSQLLPIALDVGTANEALREDPFYVGLRTGRERGAAYDALVDELVGALRARYGAS
;
A
#
# COMPACT_ATOMS: atom_id res chain seq x y z
N MET A 1 0.76 7.41 -20.44
CA MET A 1 -0.47 7.99 -19.84
C MET A 1 -0.50 7.55 -18.38
N VAL A 2 -0.22 8.47 -17.47
CA VAL A 2 -0.27 8.24 -16.02
C VAL A 2 -1.35 9.20 -15.49
N TYR A 3 -2.46 8.62 -15.04
CA TYR A 3 -3.62 9.25 -14.36
C TYR A 3 -4.90 9.50 -15.18
N THR A 4 -6.02 9.06 -14.57
CA THR A 4 -7.46 8.91 -14.91
C THR A 4 -7.91 9.09 -16.38
N PRO A 5 -8.62 8.10 -16.99
CA PRO A 5 -9.41 7.02 -16.38
C PRO A 5 -8.67 5.69 -16.11
N THR A 6 -7.45 5.53 -16.63
CA THR A 6 -6.77 4.22 -16.72
C THR A 6 -6.27 3.60 -15.39
N VAL A 7 -6.14 4.40 -14.32
CA VAL A 7 -5.60 3.90 -13.03
C VAL A 7 -6.66 3.14 -12.23
N GLY A 8 -7.94 3.49 -12.34
CA GLY A 8 -9.02 2.76 -11.66
C GLY A 8 -9.16 1.33 -12.19
N ASP A 9 -9.13 1.20 -13.52
CA ASP A 9 -9.20 -0.11 -14.20
C ASP A 9 -7.98 -0.98 -13.86
N ALA A 10 -6.79 -0.36 -13.78
CA ALA A 10 -5.56 -1.06 -13.38
C ALA A 10 -5.62 -1.58 -11.93
N CYS A 11 -6.27 -0.85 -11.01
CA CYS A 11 -6.49 -1.34 -9.64
C CYS A 11 -7.46 -2.53 -9.63
N GLN A 12 -8.53 -2.52 -10.42
CA GLN A 12 -9.45 -3.67 -10.47
C GLN A 12 -8.77 -4.94 -10.98
N GLN A 13 -7.83 -4.80 -11.91
CA GLN A 13 -7.10 -5.91 -12.53
C GLN A 13 -5.69 -6.09 -11.95
N TRP A 14 -5.39 -5.52 -10.77
CA TRP A 14 -4.03 -5.47 -10.24
C TRP A 14 -3.39 -6.85 -10.09
N GLY A 15 -4.16 -7.85 -9.65
CA GLY A 15 -3.70 -9.24 -9.52
C GLY A 15 -3.35 -9.93 -10.84
N SER A 16 -3.94 -9.51 -11.97
CA SER A 16 -3.69 -10.11 -13.29
C SER A 16 -2.68 -9.35 -14.16
N LEU A 17 -2.37 -8.10 -13.83
CA LEU A 17 -1.54 -7.21 -14.66
C LEU A 17 -0.06 -7.18 -14.27
N ILE A 18 0.36 -7.74 -13.14
CA ILE A 18 1.67 -7.41 -12.55
C ILE A 18 2.75 -8.47 -12.78
N LEU A 19 3.76 -8.05 -13.55
CA LEU A 19 5.03 -8.76 -13.76
C LEU A 19 6.11 -8.41 -12.72
N ARG A 20 5.94 -7.33 -11.92
CA ARG A 20 6.85 -6.92 -10.83
C ARG A 20 6.09 -6.20 -9.71
N PRO A 21 6.10 -6.68 -8.46
CA PRO A 21 5.46 -5.97 -7.36
C PRO A 21 6.09 -4.59 -7.18
N GLN A 22 5.26 -3.54 -7.18
CA GLN A 22 5.67 -2.16 -6.90
C GLN A 22 5.23 -1.82 -5.48
N GLY A 23 6.16 -1.38 -4.64
CA GLY A 23 5.88 -0.98 -3.25
C GLY A 23 5.98 -2.12 -2.23
N LEU A 24 5.68 -1.77 -0.98
CA LEU A 24 5.74 -2.66 0.17
C LEU A 24 4.31 -3.04 0.63
N TYR A 25 4.06 -4.33 0.79
CA TYR A 25 2.82 -4.84 1.38
C TYR A 25 3.05 -5.19 2.84
N ILE A 26 2.19 -4.66 3.70
CA ILE A 26 2.22 -4.91 5.14
C ILE A 26 0.82 -5.32 5.55
N SER A 27 0.68 -6.51 6.11
CA SER A 27 -0.60 -7.11 6.47
C SER A 27 -0.75 -7.30 7.98
N LEU A 28 -1.94 -7.69 8.43
CA LEU A 28 -2.16 -8.12 9.82
C LEU A 28 -1.27 -9.30 10.23
N ASN A 29 -0.82 -10.13 9.29
CA ASN A 29 0.10 -11.24 9.58
C ASN A 29 1.52 -10.77 9.88
N ASP A 30 1.85 -9.52 9.55
CA ASP A 30 3.15 -8.90 9.81
C ASP A 30 3.20 -8.15 11.15
N ALA A 31 2.09 -8.14 11.92
CA ALA A 31 2.04 -7.49 13.22
C ALA A 31 3.15 -8.01 14.16
N GLY A 32 3.84 -7.08 14.80
CA GLY A 32 5.04 -7.32 15.62
C GLY A 32 6.34 -7.50 14.84
N LYS A 33 6.28 -7.49 13.50
CA LYS A 33 7.44 -7.63 12.59
C LYS A 33 7.49 -6.54 11.53
N VAL A 34 6.71 -5.47 11.66
CA VAL A 34 6.63 -4.42 10.64
C VAL A 34 7.98 -3.74 10.43
N ALA A 35 8.78 -3.59 11.48
CA ALA A 35 10.14 -3.07 11.37
C ALA A 35 11.03 -3.92 10.44
N GLU A 36 10.91 -5.25 10.50
CA GLU A 36 11.64 -6.17 9.61
C GLU A 36 11.17 -6.01 8.16
N ARG A 37 9.85 -5.96 7.94
CA ARG A 37 9.27 -5.74 6.60
C ARG A 37 9.69 -4.40 6.01
N VAL A 38 9.68 -3.35 6.83
CA VAL A 38 10.17 -2.03 6.43
C VAL A 38 11.66 -2.09 6.11
N ALA A 39 12.48 -2.84 6.86
CA ALA A 39 13.92 -3.02 6.65
C ALA A 39 14.27 -3.74 5.33
N GLU A 40 13.39 -4.58 4.80
CA GLU A 40 13.57 -5.26 3.51
C GLU A 40 13.54 -4.29 2.30
N TRP A 41 12.98 -3.09 2.46
CA TRP A 41 13.01 -2.11 1.39
C TRP A 41 14.47 -1.73 1.06
N PRO A 42 14.91 -1.81 -0.22
CA PRO A 42 16.31 -1.71 -0.57
C PRO A 42 16.87 -0.28 -0.49
N ILE A 43 16.00 0.73 -0.43
CA ILE A 43 16.38 2.13 -0.41
C ILE A 43 16.47 2.61 1.03
N ASN A 44 17.60 3.21 1.41
CA ASN A 44 17.85 3.69 2.77
C ASN A 44 17.48 5.16 2.98
N ASP A 45 17.41 5.95 1.90
CA ASP A 45 17.14 7.39 1.91
C ASP A 45 15.72 7.70 1.40
N VAL A 46 14.72 6.96 1.90
CA VAL A 46 13.31 7.24 1.59
C VAL A 46 12.93 8.60 2.17
N MET A 47 12.48 9.51 1.30
CA MET A 47 12.01 10.84 1.68
C MET A 47 10.50 10.89 1.92
N LEU A 48 9.73 10.11 1.15
CA LEU A 48 8.28 10.16 1.18
C LEU A 48 7.68 8.77 1.00
N ALA A 49 6.92 8.35 2.00
CA ALA A 49 6.10 7.14 1.93
C ALA A 49 4.64 7.53 1.65
N VAL A 50 4.00 6.84 0.70
CA VAL A 50 2.57 6.96 0.44
C VAL A 50 1.88 5.68 0.86
N VAL A 51 1.03 5.76 1.87
CA VAL A 51 0.33 4.61 2.43
C VAL A 51 -1.15 4.65 2.04
N THR A 52 -1.71 3.49 1.73
CA THR A 52 -3.15 3.29 1.53
C THR A 52 -3.56 1.93 2.07
N ASP A 53 -4.74 1.84 2.65
CA ASP A 53 -5.33 0.61 3.16
C ASP A 53 -6.41 0.02 2.22
N GLY A 54 -6.67 0.74 1.12
CA GLY A 54 -7.55 0.27 0.06
C GLY A 54 -9.05 0.44 0.31
N GLU A 55 -9.48 0.98 1.45
CA GLU A 55 -10.91 0.98 1.81
C GLU A 55 -11.76 1.89 0.92
N ARG A 56 -11.17 2.98 0.42
CA ARG A 56 -11.88 3.95 -0.41
C ARG A 56 -11.03 4.42 -1.58
N ILE A 57 -10.96 3.57 -2.61
CA ILE A 57 -10.26 3.90 -3.86
C ILE A 57 -11.16 4.73 -4.77
N LEU A 58 -10.96 6.06 -4.75
CA LEU A 58 -11.69 7.02 -5.58
C LEU A 58 -13.22 6.85 -5.41
N GLY A 59 -13.94 6.56 -6.49
CA GLY A 59 -15.37 6.21 -6.49
C GLY A 59 -15.65 4.71 -6.59
N LEU A 60 -14.62 3.86 -6.52
CA LEU A 60 -14.71 2.41 -6.71
C LEU A 60 -14.94 1.64 -5.41
N GLY A 61 -14.85 2.30 -4.26
CA GLY A 61 -15.06 1.69 -2.95
C GLY A 61 -13.83 0.92 -2.45
N ASP A 62 -14.09 -0.16 -1.71
CA ASP A 62 -13.06 -0.99 -1.09
C ASP A 62 -12.44 -1.93 -2.12
N LEU A 63 -11.13 -1.76 -2.35
CA LEU A 63 -10.33 -2.64 -3.21
C LEU A 63 -9.21 -3.36 -2.43
N GLY A 64 -9.18 -3.24 -1.11
CA GLY A 64 -8.17 -3.85 -0.24
C GLY A 64 -6.73 -3.70 -0.76
N ALA A 65 -5.99 -4.80 -0.84
CA ALA A 65 -4.59 -4.82 -1.29
C ALA A 65 -4.39 -4.37 -2.75
N HIS A 66 -5.43 -4.40 -3.60
CA HIS A 66 -5.35 -3.80 -4.95
C HIS A 66 -5.22 -2.28 -4.91
N GLY A 67 -5.48 -1.65 -3.76
CA GLY A 67 -5.25 -0.23 -3.51
C GLY A 67 -3.81 0.23 -3.74
N MET A 68 -2.81 -0.68 -3.82
CA MET A 68 -1.41 -0.34 -4.12
C MET A 68 -1.26 0.54 -5.37
N GLY A 69 -2.09 0.36 -6.39
CA GLY A 69 -2.04 1.21 -7.59
C GLY A 69 -2.22 2.72 -7.27
N ILE A 70 -2.97 3.05 -6.21
CA ILE A 70 -3.13 4.43 -5.75
C ILE A 70 -1.86 4.95 -5.05
N SER A 71 -1.24 4.18 -4.16
CA SER A 71 -0.01 4.65 -3.50
C SER A 71 1.12 4.81 -4.52
N VAL A 72 1.25 3.91 -5.49
CA VAL A 72 2.18 4.04 -6.62
C VAL A 72 1.87 5.28 -7.45
N GLY A 73 0.62 5.45 -7.90
CA GLY A 73 0.22 6.58 -8.73
C GLY A 73 0.41 7.93 -8.05
N LYS A 74 0.03 8.03 -6.76
CA LYS A 74 0.25 9.24 -5.95
C LYS A 74 1.74 9.51 -5.74
N SER A 75 2.57 8.49 -5.52
CA SER A 75 4.01 8.65 -5.40
C SER A 75 4.59 9.31 -6.66
N MET A 76 4.21 8.85 -7.85
CA MET A 76 4.67 9.45 -9.11
C MET A 76 4.28 10.94 -9.26
N LEU A 77 3.12 11.36 -8.71
CA LEU A 77 2.75 12.77 -8.71
C LEU A 77 3.70 13.62 -7.86
N TYR A 78 4.25 13.10 -6.76
CA TYR A 78 5.24 13.83 -5.96
C TYR A 78 6.58 14.00 -6.69
N THR A 79 6.96 13.07 -7.55
CA THR A 79 8.09 13.29 -8.45
C THR A 79 7.84 14.45 -9.39
N VAL A 80 6.70 14.44 -10.08
CA VAL A 80 6.41 15.44 -11.12
C VAL A 80 6.13 16.82 -10.52
N ALA A 81 5.35 16.89 -9.43
CA ALA A 81 4.87 18.16 -8.87
C ALA A 81 5.83 18.76 -7.82
N ALA A 82 6.55 17.92 -7.07
CA ALA A 82 7.39 18.37 -5.96
C ALA A 82 8.89 18.01 -6.14
N GLY A 83 9.27 17.41 -7.27
CA GLY A 83 10.67 17.09 -7.57
C GLY A 83 11.27 15.98 -6.72
N VAL A 84 10.46 15.17 -6.02
CA VAL A 84 10.97 14.07 -5.19
C VAL A 84 11.53 12.96 -6.10
N PRO A 85 12.81 12.57 -5.96
CA PRO A 85 13.40 11.51 -6.78
C PRO A 85 12.58 10.21 -6.69
N PRO A 86 12.27 9.54 -7.81
CA PRO A 86 11.48 8.31 -7.78
C PRO A 86 12.09 7.21 -6.91
N SER A 87 13.42 7.17 -6.80
CA SER A 87 14.14 6.23 -5.95
C SER A 87 13.87 6.43 -4.46
N GLN A 88 13.50 7.63 -4.04
CA GLN A 88 13.28 7.99 -2.63
C GLN A 88 11.79 7.91 -2.22
N LEU A 89 10.95 7.33 -3.09
CA LEU A 89 9.53 7.11 -2.83
C LEU A 89 9.28 5.68 -2.36
N LEU A 90 8.42 5.55 -1.35
CA LEU A 90 7.99 4.26 -0.81
C LEU A 90 6.46 4.13 -0.85
N PRO A 91 5.89 3.53 -1.90
CA PRO A 91 4.49 3.14 -1.92
C PRO A 91 4.24 1.98 -0.96
N ILE A 92 3.21 2.07 -0.12
CA ILE A 92 2.84 1.03 0.84
C ILE A 92 1.34 0.72 0.71
N ALA A 93 1.01 -0.57 0.72
CA ALA A 93 -0.36 -1.05 0.91
C ALA A 93 -0.47 -1.72 2.29
N LEU A 94 -1.38 -1.21 3.12
CA LEU A 94 -1.72 -1.74 4.44
C LEU A 94 -2.91 -2.70 4.31
N ASP A 95 -2.64 -4.00 4.31
CA ASP A 95 -3.63 -5.04 4.08
C ASP A 95 -4.22 -5.58 5.39
N VAL A 96 -5.37 -5.03 5.74
CA VAL A 96 -6.14 -5.38 6.95
C VAL A 96 -7.38 -6.19 6.60
N GLY A 97 -7.39 -6.84 5.44
CA GLY A 97 -8.57 -7.45 4.84
C GLY A 97 -9.41 -6.44 4.05
N THR A 98 -10.51 -6.92 3.46
CA THR A 98 -11.41 -6.11 2.63
C THR A 98 -12.87 -6.46 2.90
N ALA A 99 -13.73 -5.45 2.88
CA ALA A 99 -15.18 -5.63 2.91
C ALA A 99 -15.74 -6.10 1.56
N ASN A 100 -14.95 -6.06 0.49
CA ASN A 100 -15.36 -6.46 -0.85
C ASN A 100 -15.38 -7.99 -1.00
N GLU A 101 -16.56 -8.60 -0.93
CA GLU A 101 -16.77 -10.05 -1.05
C GLU A 101 -16.24 -10.62 -2.37
N ALA A 102 -16.46 -9.92 -3.49
CA ALA A 102 -16.00 -10.37 -4.80
C ALA A 102 -14.47 -10.52 -4.83
N LEU A 103 -13.72 -9.62 -4.19
CA LEU A 103 -12.26 -9.74 -4.09
C LEU A 103 -11.85 -10.89 -3.16
N ARG A 104 -12.58 -11.15 -2.08
CA ARG A 104 -12.27 -12.29 -1.19
C ARG A 104 -12.44 -13.64 -1.89
N GLU A 105 -13.39 -13.72 -2.82
CA GLU A 105 -13.68 -14.90 -3.63
C GLU A 105 -12.79 -15.04 -4.87
N ASP A 106 -12.25 -13.94 -5.40
CA ASP A 106 -11.41 -13.94 -6.59
C ASP A 106 -10.10 -14.70 -6.35
N PRO A 107 -9.81 -15.82 -7.03
CA PRO A 107 -8.58 -16.61 -6.84
C PRO A 107 -7.29 -15.84 -7.13
N PHE A 108 -7.35 -14.71 -7.84
CA PHE A 108 -6.20 -13.86 -8.15
C PHE A 108 -6.02 -12.67 -7.20
N TYR A 109 -6.89 -12.51 -6.20
CA TYR A 109 -6.71 -11.49 -5.17
C TYR A 109 -5.43 -11.72 -4.38
N VAL A 110 -4.62 -10.66 -4.28
CA VAL A 110 -3.26 -10.70 -3.71
C VAL A 110 -3.22 -10.45 -2.20
N GLY A 111 -4.32 -10.00 -1.61
CA GLY A 111 -4.39 -9.66 -0.19
C GLY A 111 -5.05 -10.72 0.69
N LEU A 112 -5.26 -10.36 1.96
CA LEU A 112 -5.96 -11.17 2.95
C LEU A 112 -7.42 -11.40 2.54
N ARG A 113 -7.81 -12.67 2.40
CA ARG A 113 -9.20 -13.09 2.09
C ARG A 113 -10.10 -13.10 3.32
N THR A 114 -9.94 -12.10 4.18
CA THR A 114 -10.71 -11.93 5.41
C THR A 114 -11.49 -10.63 5.36
N GLY A 115 -12.55 -10.56 6.17
CA GLY A 115 -13.21 -9.28 6.42
C GLY A 115 -12.23 -8.26 7.02
N ARG A 116 -12.55 -6.98 6.83
CA ARG A 116 -11.70 -5.87 7.29
C ARG A 116 -11.63 -5.81 8.82
N GLU A 117 -10.42 -5.73 9.35
CA GLU A 117 -10.17 -5.37 10.75
C GLU A 117 -10.38 -3.87 10.95
N ARG A 118 -11.08 -3.48 12.02
CA ARG A 118 -11.51 -2.09 12.29
C ARG A 118 -11.24 -1.63 13.72
N GLY A 119 -10.80 -2.52 14.59
CA GLY A 119 -10.57 -2.26 16.01
C GLY A 119 -9.10 -2.09 16.35
N ALA A 120 -8.75 -2.41 17.60
CA ALA A 120 -7.43 -2.16 18.16
C ALA A 120 -6.27 -2.79 17.36
N ALA A 121 -6.50 -3.91 16.67
CA ALA A 121 -5.48 -4.53 15.84
C ALA A 121 -5.14 -3.69 14.59
N TYR A 122 -6.11 -2.99 14.01
CA TYR A 122 -5.87 -2.03 12.92
C TYR A 122 -5.02 -0.86 13.42
N ASP A 123 -5.44 -0.23 14.52
CA ASP A 123 -4.74 0.91 15.11
C ASP A 123 -3.30 0.55 15.51
N ALA A 124 -3.11 -0.61 16.14
CA ALA A 124 -1.80 -1.11 16.53
C ALA A 124 -0.88 -1.33 15.32
N LEU A 125 -1.39 -1.86 14.21
CA LEU A 125 -0.60 -2.06 12.98
C LEU A 125 -0.21 -0.72 12.35
N VAL A 126 -1.11 0.27 12.35
CA VAL A 126 -0.82 1.63 11.87
C VAL A 126 0.28 2.28 12.73
N ASP A 127 0.16 2.19 14.06
CA ASP A 127 1.15 2.72 14.99
C ASP A 127 2.52 2.05 14.81
N GLU A 128 2.53 0.72 14.67
CA GLU A 128 3.75 -0.04 14.42
C GLU A 128 4.42 0.37 13.10
N LEU A 129 3.64 0.57 12.03
CA LEU A 129 4.14 1.06 10.75
C LEU A 129 4.73 2.46 10.86
N VAL A 130 4.01 3.40 11.47
CA VAL A 130 4.50 4.78 11.65
C VAL A 130 5.78 4.77 12.49
N GLY A 131 5.82 3.97 13.55
CA GLY A 131 6.99 3.78 14.39
C GLY A 131 8.19 3.25 13.60
N ALA A 132 7.99 2.19 12.83
CA ALA A 132 9.03 1.57 11.99
C ALA A 132 9.59 2.54 10.94
N LEU A 133 8.71 3.29 10.25
CA LEU A 133 9.13 4.28 9.27
C LEU A 133 9.93 5.42 9.90
N ARG A 134 9.49 5.93 11.06
CA ARG A 134 10.23 6.96 11.81
C ARG A 134 11.57 6.45 12.31
N ALA A 135 11.63 5.23 12.84
CA ALA A 135 12.86 4.65 13.32
C ALA A 135 13.89 4.44 12.19
N ARG A 136 13.44 4.06 10.99
CA ARG A 136 14.32 3.82 9.84
C ARG A 136 14.72 5.09 9.08
N TYR A 137 13.76 5.98 8.81
CA TYR A 137 13.94 7.11 7.88
C TYR A 137 13.77 8.49 8.53
N GLY A 138 13.32 8.55 9.78
CA GLY A 138 13.18 9.81 10.50
C GLY A 138 14.54 10.48 10.67
N ALA A 139 14.62 11.78 10.35
CA ALA A 139 15.78 12.58 10.71
C ALA A 139 15.90 12.66 12.24
N SER A 140 17.14 12.57 12.73
CA SER A 140 17.48 12.96 14.12
C SER A 140 17.25 14.45 14.34
#